data_AF-A0A7S0NUQ0-F1
#
_entry.id   AF-A0A7S0NUQ0-F1
#
_cell.length_a   1.000
_cell.length_b   1.000
_cell.length_c   1.000
_cell.angle_alpha   90.00
_cell.angle_beta   90.00
_cell.angle_gamma   90.00
#
_symmetry.space_group_name_H-M   'P 1'
#
loop_
_entity.id
_entity.type
_entity.pdbx_description
1 polymer ?
#
loop_
_entity_poly.entity_id
_entity_poly.type
_entity_poly.pdbx_seq_one_letter_code
_entity_poly.pdbx_strand_id
1 'polypeptide(L)'
;SVEANPHLVAWARNTEPFSSALARGQLTLLNSAIIADHATETEVVLHMRTGNNEQSSVSARQAKCGGGAGCTKAVVPTTTCAKVLEQYAKCPAYVKIDIEGNDALCLRSILAAVAAGKLAPPPYMSVEDPILHKDKRMLPALVQAGYRHFKFANQLPYWGETARTRLRQHGAGSGPWGEFVFDVKTKFAWRTADDVLRLRGAALSDLHMKHGWATNRSATDVVLSAWQYDAAWPLSAQGQPPEPQALRSSQGGRMLRVEDSGGSRGDSSSHQGEGARGSVLAEEIGWIFI
;
A
#
# COMPACT_ATOMS: atom_id res chain seq x y z
N SER A 1 -2.55 -1.27 6.46
CA SER A 1 -1.51 -2.10 5.83
C SER A 1 -1.60 -3.50 6.39
N VAL A 2 -1.51 -4.51 5.52
CA VAL A 2 -1.37 -5.92 5.91
C VAL A 2 0.03 -6.36 5.51
N GLU A 3 0.76 -6.98 6.42
CA GLU A 3 2.11 -7.51 6.16
C GLU A 3 2.28 -8.81 6.92
N ALA A 4 2.61 -9.90 6.23
CA ALA A 4 2.75 -11.20 6.87
C ALA A 4 4.10 -11.34 7.58
N ASN A 5 5.17 -10.70 7.07
CA ASN A 5 6.52 -10.83 7.60
C ASN A 5 6.65 -10.12 8.96
N PRO A 6 6.84 -10.86 10.07
CA PRO A 6 6.97 -10.26 11.40
C PRO A 6 8.19 -9.33 11.52
N HIS A 7 9.25 -9.55 10.75
CA HIS A 7 10.41 -8.67 10.74
C HIS A 7 10.10 -7.31 10.11
N LEU A 8 9.34 -7.28 9.02
CA LEU A 8 8.92 -6.03 8.37
C LEU A 8 7.90 -5.28 9.23
N VAL A 9 6.98 -5.99 9.89
CA VAL A 9 6.06 -5.37 10.85
C VAL A 9 6.82 -4.76 12.02
N ALA A 10 7.77 -5.49 12.60
CA ALA A 10 8.58 -4.98 13.70
C ALA A 10 9.41 -3.77 13.24
N TRP A 11 10.00 -3.82 12.06
CA TRP A 11 10.74 -2.71 11.49
C TRP A 11 9.85 -1.46 11.30
N ALA A 12 8.67 -1.59 10.70
CA ALA A 12 7.75 -0.48 10.46
C ALA A 12 7.24 0.14 11.78
N ARG A 13 7.04 -0.65 12.83
CA ARG A 13 6.66 -0.13 14.16
C ARG A 13 7.73 0.75 14.80
N ASN A 14 8.99 0.56 14.44
CA ASN A 14 10.14 1.20 15.07
C ASN A 14 10.88 2.19 14.17
N THR A 15 10.39 2.44 12.94
CA THR A 15 11.09 3.25 11.95
C THR A 15 10.19 4.33 11.37
N GLU A 16 10.72 5.55 11.26
CA GLU A 16 10.04 6.66 10.58
C GLU A 16 9.98 6.42 9.06
N PRO A 17 8.91 6.85 8.37
CA PRO A 17 7.76 7.61 8.87
C PRO A 17 6.64 6.75 9.51
N PHE A 18 6.78 5.43 9.51
CA PHE A 18 5.71 4.49 9.88
C PHE A 18 5.36 4.55 11.36
N SER A 19 6.35 4.62 12.25
CA SER A 19 6.14 4.74 13.70
C SER A 19 5.27 5.95 14.05
N SER A 20 5.56 7.09 13.44
CA SER A 20 4.76 8.31 13.58
C SER A 20 3.34 8.17 13.03
N ALA A 21 3.18 7.57 11.85
CA ALA A 21 1.86 7.35 11.26
C ALA A 21 1.01 6.39 12.13
N LEU A 22 1.62 5.35 12.69
CA LEU A 22 0.99 4.43 13.65
C LEU A 22 0.57 5.17 14.92
N ALA A 23 1.45 5.97 15.51
CA ALA A 23 1.17 6.73 16.74
C ALA A 23 0.03 7.75 16.55
N ARG A 24 -0.10 8.33 15.35
CA ARG A 24 -1.18 9.27 15.01
C ARG A 24 -2.47 8.58 14.53
N GLY A 25 -2.53 7.24 14.50
CA GLY A 25 -3.68 6.51 13.97
C GLY A 25 -3.90 6.66 12.46
N GLN A 26 -2.93 7.22 11.74
CA GLN A 26 -2.97 7.37 10.28
C GLN A 26 -2.61 6.07 9.55
N LEU A 27 -1.99 5.12 10.26
CA LEU A 27 -1.66 3.80 9.77
C LEU A 27 -2.13 2.75 10.78
N THR A 28 -2.92 1.79 10.31
CA THR A 28 -3.16 0.52 11.01
C THR A 28 -2.34 -0.57 10.33
N LEU A 29 -1.52 -1.30 11.09
CA LEU A 29 -0.64 -2.36 10.58
C LEU A 29 -1.02 -3.72 11.17
N LEU A 30 -1.45 -4.65 10.30
CA LEU A 30 -1.84 -6.00 10.67
C LEU A 30 -0.72 -6.97 10.30
N ASN A 31 -0.24 -7.75 11.28
CA ASN A 31 0.68 -8.84 11.00
C ASN A 31 -0.11 -10.10 10.65
N SER A 32 -0.49 -10.28 9.38
CA SER A 32 -1.33 -11.40 8.98
C SER A 32 -1.08 -11.78 7.52
N ALA A 33 -1.20 -13.06 7.21
CA ALA A 33 -1.19 -13.54 5.84
C ALA A 33 -2.60 -13.48 5.22
N ILE A 34 -2.69 -13.08 3.97
CA ILE A 34 -3.93 -13.19 3.19
C ILE A 34 -4.08 -14.63 2.68
N ILE A 35 -5.22 -15.25 2.95
CA ILE A 35 -5.62 -16.58 2.49
C ILE A 35 -6.94 -16.51 1.71
N ALA A 36 -7.36 -17.65 1.12
CA ALA A 36 -8.64 -17.75 0.41
C ALA A 36 -9.84 -17.69 1.36
N ASP A 37 -11.00 -17.23 0.89
CA ASP A 37 -12.19 -17.04 1.74
C ASP A 37 -12.73 -18.33 2.38
N HIS A 38 -12.48 -19.48 1.76
CA HIS A 38 -12.95 -20.79 2.23
C HIS A 38 -11.90 -21.53 3.08
N ALA A 39 -10.71 -20.95 3.25
CA ALA A 39 -9.70 -21.52 4.12
C ALA A 39 -10.12 -21.33 5.58
N THR A 40 -10.01 -22.41 6.36
CA THR A 40 -10.43 -22.48 7.77
C THR A 40 -9.26 -22.30 8.72
N GLU A 41 -8.04 -22.35 8.19
CA GLU A 41 -6.80 -22.16 8.93
C GLU A 41 -6.74 -20.75 9.51
N THR A 42 -6.58 -20.66 10.83
CA THR A 42 -6.39 -19.39 11.55
C THR A 42 -4.94 -18.93 11.54
N GLU A 43 -4.01 -19.82 11.17
CA GLU A 43 -2.57 -19.58 11.12
C GLU A 43 -1.95 -20.33 9.94
N VAL A 44 -0.86 -19.79 9.38
CA VAL A 44 -0.09 -20.41 8.30
C VAL A 44 1.41 -20.25 8.54
N VAL A 45 2.20 -21.12 7.90
CA VAL A 45 3.65 -20.97 7.85
C VAL A 45 4.01 -19.98 6.73
N LEU A 46 4.59 -18.85 7.12
CA LEU A 46 5.24 -17.92 6.21
C LEU A 46 6.69 -18.34 6.00
N HIS A 47 7.12 -18.40 4.74
CA HIS A 47 8.51 -18.58 4.36
C HIS A 47 9.13 -17.22 4.02
N MET A 48 10.29 -16.90 4.61
CA MET A 48 10.98 -15.63 4.40
C MET A 48 12.38 -15.91 3.87
N ARG A 49 12.76 -15.30 2.75
CA ARG A 49 14.05 -15.53 2.12
C ARG A 49 15.19 -15.02 3.00
N THR A 50 16.17 -15.88 3.27
CA THR A 50 17.36 -15.47 4.01
C THR A 50 18.13 -14.38 3.25
N GLY A 51 18.39 -13.26 3.92
CA GLY A 51 19.11 -12.12 3.34
C GLY A 51 18.26 -11.18 2.48
N ASN A 52 16.97 -11.46 2.29
CA ASN A 52 16.02 -10.55 1.66
C ASN A 52 14.61 -10.73 2.27
N ASN A 53 14.34 -9.98 3.33
CA ASN A 53 13.08 -10.09 4.08
C ASN A 53 11.86 -9.59 3.29
N GLU A 54 12.05 -8.78 2.24
CA GLU A 54 10.95 -8.33 1.37
C GLU A 54 10.38 -9.52 0.55
N GLN A 55 11.17 -10.56 0.34
CA GLN A 55 10.73 -11.77 -0.36
C GLN A 55 10.22 -12.79 0.64
N SER A 56 8.93 -12.69 0.95
CA SER A 56 8.23 -13.65 1.81
C SER A 56 6.91 -14.10 1.21
N SER A 57 6.51 -15.34 1.48
CA SER A 57 5.25 -15.90 0.98
C SER A 57 4.87 -17.14 1.78
N VAL A 58 3.57 -17.46 1.81
CA VAL A 58 3.08 -18.75 2.33
C VAL A 58 3.52 -19.92 1.45
N SER A 59 4.01 -19.65 0.24
CA SER A 59 4.64 -20.63 -0.64
C SER A 59 6.15 -20.49 -0.64
N ALA A 60 6.87 -21.54 -0.24
CA ALA A 60 8.33 -21.58 -0.32
C ALA A 60 8.88 -21.28 -1.73
N ARG A 61 8.13 -21.66 -2.78
CA ARG A 61 8.52 -21.39 -4.17
C ARG A 61 8.44 -19.90 -4.48
N GLN A 62 7.36 -19.24 -4.06
CA GLN A 62 7.17 -17.80 -4.31
C GLN A 62 8.13 -16.96 -3.46
N ALA A 63 8.40 -17.40 -2.22
CA ALA A 63 9.46 -16.83 -1.37
C ALA A 63 10.89 -17.11 -1.89
N LYS A 64 11.05 -17.76 -3.06
CA LYS A 64 12.36 -18.02 -3.70
C LYS A 64 13.34 -18.77 -2.78
N CYS A 65 12.84 -19.71 -1.97
CA CYS A 65 13.63 -20.54 -1.04
C CYS A 65 14.47 -21.64 -1.73
N GLY A 66 14.66 -21.57 -3.05
CA GLY A 66 15.38 -22.58 -3.84
C GLY A 66 16.79 -22.12 -4.24
N GLY A 67 17.58 -23.02 -4.85
CA GLY A 67 18.84 -22.66 -5.49
C GLY A 67 19.97 -22.20 -4.54
N GLY A 68 20.01 -22.73 -3.32
CA GLY A 68 21.01 -22.37 -2.31
C GLY A 68 20.64 -21.17 -1.42
N ALA A 69 19.57 -20.44 -1.77
CA ALA A 69 18.98 -19.47 -0.85
C ALA A 69 18.17 -20.20 0.23
N GLY A 70 18.57 -20.05 1.50
CA GLY A 70 17.78 -20.55 2.63
C GLY A 70 16.51 -19.73 2.85
N CYS A 71 15.61 -20.26 3.67
CA CYS A 71 14.48 -19.51 4.21
C CYS A 71 14.36 -19.74 5.71
N THR A 72 13.99 -18.68 6.41
CA THR A 72 13.44 -18.77 7.76
C THR A 72 11.93 -18.94 7.68
N LYS A 73 11.32 -19.36 8.78
CA LYS A 73 9.87 -19.61 8.86
C LYS A 73 9.30 -18.90 10.08
N ALA A 74 8.08 -18.41 9.93
CA ALA A 74 7.27 -17.92 11.04
C ALA A 74 5.85 -18.47 10.91
N VAL A 75 5.19 -18.74 12.04
CA VAL A 75 3.75 -18.99 12.07
C VAL A 75 3.06 -17.64 12.27
N VAL A 76 2.13 -17.31 11.38
CA VAL A 76 1.45 -16.01 11.38
C VAL A 76 -0.06 -16.22 11.27
N PRO A 77 -0.87 -15.35 11.89
CA PRO A 77 -2.32 -15.43 11.77
C PRO A 77 -2.77 -15.13 10.34
N THR A 78 -3.97 -15.56 10.00
CA THR A 78 -4.54 -15.42 8.67
C THR A 78 -5.73 -14.48 8.65
N THR A 79 -5.99 -13.88 7.49
CA THR A 79 -7.21 -13.13 7.20
C THR A 79 -7.52 -13.16 5.71
N THR A 80 -8.61 -12.52 5.30
CA THR A 80 -8.95 -12.33 3.88
C THR A 80 -9.02 -10.84 3.56
N CYS A 81 -8.83 -10.49 2.29
CA CYS A 81 -8.89 -9.08 1.89
C CYS A 81 -10.27 -8.47 2.13
N ALA A 82 -11.35 -9.22 1.91
CA ALA A 82 -12.69 -8.76 2.25
C ALA A 82 -12.83 -8.44 3.74
N LYS A 83 -12.39 -9.33 4.64
CA LYS A 83 -12.45 -9.10 6.09
C LYS A 83 -11.66 -7.85 6.51
N VAL A 84 -10.47 -7.66 5.93
CA VAL A 84 -9.66 -6.47 6.20
C VAL A 84 -10.37 -5.19 5.76
N LEU A 85 -10.92 -5.15 4.55
CA LEU A 85 -11.65 -3.97 4.07
C LEU A 85 -12.94 -3.75 4.88
N GLU A 86 -13.73 -4.79 5.16
CA GLU A 86 -14.95 -4.68 5.95
C GLU A 86 -14.70 -4.09 7.35
N GLN A 87 -13.58 -4.46 7.97
CA GLN A 87 -13.21 -4.01 9.30
C GLN A 87 -12.55 -2.63 9.32
N TYR A 88 -11.66 -2.33 8.36
CA TYR A 88 -10.78 -1.16 8.44
C TYR A 88 -11.00 -0.09 7.36
N ALA A 89 -11.60 -0.44 6.21
CA ALA A 89 -11.99 0.54 5.20
C ALA A 89 -13.09 -0.01 4.29
N LYS A 90 -14.35 0.18 4.68
CA LYS A 90 -15.51 -0.28 3.90
C LYS A 90 -15.62 0.37 2.51
N CYS A 91 -15.07 1.58 2.38
CA CYS A 91 -15.04 2.37 1.15
C CYS A 91 -13.62 2.93 0.93
N PRO A 92 -12.62 2.08 0.65
CA PRO A 92 -11.25 2.55 0.53
C PRO A 92 -11.13 3.38 -0.75
N ALA A 93 -10.41 4.50 -0.69
CA ALA A 93 -10.18 5.32 -1.89
C ALA A 93 -9.29 4.58 -2.89
N TYR A 94 -8.34 3.79 -2.39
CA TYR A 94 -7.38 3.01 -3.17
C TYR A 94 -7.05 1.70 -2.46
N VAL A 95 -6.91 0.63 -3.25
CA VAL A 95 -6.39 -0.65 -2.78
C VAL A 95 -5.18 -1.04 -3.64
N LYS A 96 -4.03 -1.22 -3.01
CA LYS A 96 -2.88 -1.91 -3.61
C LYS A 96 -2.88 -3.34 -3.08
N ILE A 97 -2.68 -4.30 -3.98
CA ILE A 97 -2.53 -5.72 -3.72
C ILE A 97 -1.15 -6.09 -4.27
N ASP A 98 -0.23 -6.48 -3.40
CA ASP A 98 1.14 -6.84 -3.77
C ASP A 98 1.62 -7.97 -2.84
N ILE A 99 1.05 -9.15 -3.04
CA ILE A 99 1.06 -10.25 -2.08
C ILE A 99 1.66 -11.51 -2.72
N GLU A 100 2.84 -11.39 -3.32
CA GLU A 100 3.78 -12.47 -3.67
C GLU A 100 3.16 -13.89 -3.79
N GLY A 101 2.19 -14.04 -4.71
CA GLY A 101 1.52 -15.29 -5.04
C GLY A 101 0.08 -15.49 -4.56
N ASN A 102 -0.48 -14.61 -3.73
CA ASN A 102 -1.85 -14.65 -3.21
C ASN A 102 -2.73 -13.48 -3.71
N ASP A 103 -2.22 -12.67 -4.62
CA ASP A 103 -2.87 -11.53 -5.27
C ASP A 103 -4.27 -11.89 -5.82
N ALA A 104 -4.37 -13.07 -6.46
CA ALA A 104 -5.61 -13.55 -7.05
C ALA A 104 -6.66 -13.89 -6.00
N LEU A 105 -6.22 -14.44 -4.87
CA LEU A 105 -7.10 -14.78 -3.76
C LEU A 105 -7.63 -13.49 -3.12
N CYS A 106 -6.76 -12.51 -2.91
CA CYS A 106 -7.13 -11.20 -2.41
C CYS A 106 -8.16 -10.51 -3.31
N LEU A 107 -7.87 -10.43 -4.61
CA LEU A 107 -8.75 -9.78 -5.57
C LEU A 107 -10.12 -10.47 -5.64
N ARG A 108 -10.16 -11.81 -5.70
CA ARG A 108 -11.42 -12.56 -5.68
C ARG A 108 -12.23 -12.31 -4.42
N SER A 109 -11.57 -12.26 -3.26
CA SER A 109 -12.21 -11.98 -1.98
C SER A 109 -12.92 -10.63 -2.01
N ILE A 110 -12.23 -9.58 -2.51
CA ILE A 110 -12.81 -8.24 -2.65
C ILE A 110 -13.99 -8.24 -3.63
N LEU A 111 -13.82 -8.82 -4.83
CA LEU A 111 -14.87 -8.82 -5.85
C LEU A 111 -16.10 -9.61 -5.41
N ALA A 112 -15.93 -10.72 -4.69
CA ALA A 112 -17.04 -11.50 -4.14
C ALA A 112 -17.82 -10.69 -3.09
N ALA A 113 -17.12 -9.97 -2.20
CA ALA A 113 -17.76 -9.10 -1.22
C ALA A 113 -18.49 -7.91 -1.86
N VAL A 114 -17.92 -7.32 -2.92
CA VAL A 114 -18.60 -6.28 -3.74
C VAL A 114 -19.87 -6.83 -4.39
N ALA A 115 -19.78 -8.00 -5.05
CA ALA A 115 -20.93 -8.63 -5.68
C ALA A 115 -22.04 -8.99 -4.68
N ALA A 116 -21.68 -9.33 -3.44
CA ALA A 116 -22.60 -9.60 -2.34
C ALA A 116 -23.13 -8.32 -1.64
N GLY A 117 -22.73 -7.12 -2.09
CA GLY A 117 -23.14 -5.85 -1.47
C GLY A 117 -22.54 -5.58 -0.09
N LYS A 118 -21.51 -6.32 0.32
CA LYS A 118 -20.82 -6.14 1.61
C LYS A 118 -19.79 -5.02 1.58
N LEU A 119 -19.24 -4.74 0.40
CA LEU A 119 -18.25 -3.69 0.16
C LEU A 119 -18.66 -2.82 -1.02
N ALA A 120 -18.32 -1.53 -0.96
CA ALA A 120 -18.30 -0.68 -2.14
C ALA A 120 -17.05 -1.00 -2.97
N PRO A 121 -17.12 -1.02 -4.32
CA PRO A 121 -15.91 -1.22 -5.12
C PRO A 121 -14.97 -0.02 -4.93
N PRO A 122 -13.67 -0.26 -4.65
CA PRO A 122 -12.69 0.83 -4.61
C PRO A 122 -12.68 1.59 -5.94
N PRO A 123 -12.65 2.94 -5.95
CA PRO A 123 -12.56 3.69 -7.20
C PRO A 123 -11.27 3.38 -7.96
N TYR A 124 -10.20 3.05 -7.24
CA TYR A 124 -8.89 2.74 -7.77
C TYR A 124 -8.33 1.48 -7.14
N MET A 125 -7.72 0.63 -7.96
CA MET A 125 -7.05 -0.57 -7.49
C MET A 125 -5.79 -0.85 -8.31
N SER A 126 -4.80 -1.45 -7.67
CA SER A 126 -3.60 -1.96 -8.31
C SER A 126 -3.34 -3.36 -7.77
N VAL A 127 -3.03 -4.28 -8.66
CA VAL A 127 -2.67 -5.66 -8.30
C VAL A 127 -1.33 -6.00 -8.96
N GLU A 128 -0.38 -6.50 -8.18
CA GLU A 128 0.85 -7.10 -8.68
C GLU A 128 0.45 -8.35 -9.45
N ASP A 129 0.75 -8.35 -10.75
CA ASP A 129 0.07 -9.27 -11.62
C ASP A 129 0.72 -9.87 -12.87
N PRO A 130 0.83 -11.22 -12.81
CA PRO A 130 0.65 -12.14 -13.94
C PRO A 130 -0.72 -12.89 -13.99
N ILE A 131 -1.69 -12.69 -13.10
CA ILE A 131 -3.10 -13.19 -13.07
C ILE A 131 -3.84 -12.89 -14.36
N LEU A 132 -3.71 -11.74 -15.03
CA LEU A 132 -4.33 -11.53 -16.33
C LEU A 132 -3.79 -12.49 -17.39
N HIS A 133 -2.52 -12.89 -17.26
CA HIS A 133 -1.92 -13.88 -18.14
C HIS A 133 -2.32 -15.32 -17.75
N LYS A 134 -2.52 -15.61 -16.46
CA LYS A 134 -2.76 -16.98 -15.95
C LYS A 134 -4.24 -17.33 -15.76
N ASP A 135 -5.08 -16.37 -15.39
CA ASP A 135 -6.51 -16.53 -15.13
C ASP A 135 -7.35 -15.56 -15.96
N LYS A 136 -7.77 -16.03 -17.14
CA LYS A 136 -8.57 -15.28 -18.11
C LYS A 136 -9.93 -14.78 -17.57
N ARG A 137 -10.37 -15.26 -16.41
CA ARG A 137 -11.64 -14.86 -15.78
C ARG A 137 -11.54 -13.56 -14.99
N MET A 138 -10.33 -13.11 -14.65
CA MET A 138 -10.17 -11.97 -13.76
C MET A 138 -10.62 -10.65 -14.40
N LEU A 139 -10.20 -10.39 -15.64
CA LEU A 139 -10.60 -9.17 -16.34
C LEU A 139 -12.13 -9.07 -16.55
N PRO A 140 -12.85 -10.13 -16.99
CA PRO A 140 -14.30 -10.12 -16.99
C PRO A 140 -14.92 -9.80 -15.62
N ALA A 141 -14.39 -10.37 -14.53
CA ALA A 141 -14.88 -10.09 -13.18
C ALA A 141 -14.67 -8.63 -12.77
N LEU A 142 -13.52 -8.03 -13.12
CA LEU A 142 -13.26 -6.60 -12.94
C LEU A 142 -14.24 -5.72 -13.73
N VAL A 143 -14.51 -6.07 -14.98
CA VAL A 143 -15.50 -5.36 -15.80
C VAL A 143 -16.90 -5.49 -15.18
N GLN A 144 -17.28 -6.68 -14.71
CA GLN A 144 -18.56 -6.89 -14.04
C GLN A 144 -18.68 -6.04 -12.77
N ALA A 145 -17.57 -5.88 -12.02
CA ALA A 145 -17.50 -5.03 -10.84
C ALA A 145 -17.42 -3.52 -11.14
N GLY A 146 -17.50 -3.10 -12.41
CA GLY A 146 -17.59 -1.69 -12.79
C GLY A 146 -16.28 -1.01 -13.19
N TYR A 147 -15.16 -1.73 -13.19
CA TYR A 147 -13.88 -1.22 -13.70
C TYR A 147 -13.91 -1.09 -15.23
N ARG A 148 -13.44 0.04 -15.75
CA ARG A 148 -13.53 0.38 -17.19
C ARG A 148 -12.20 0.84 -17.79
N HIS A 149 -11.29 1.31 -16.94
CA HIS A 149 -10.04 1.91 -17.34
C HIS A 149 -8.88 1.13 -16.74
N PHE A 150 -7.93 0.73 -17.58
CA PHE A 150 -6.81 -0.13 -17.19
C PHE A 150 -5.47 0.44 -17.66
N LYS A 151 -4.40 0.19 -16.89
CA LYS A 151 -3.01 0.52 -17.26
C LYS A 151 -2.10 -0.59 -16.76
N PHE A 152 -1.04 -0.84 -17.51
CA PHE A 152 0.01 -1.75 -17.05
C PHE A 152 1.23 -0.97 -16.62
N ALA A 153 1.71 -1.22 -15.40
CA ALA A 153 3.03 -0.76 -15.00
C ALA A 153 4.09 -1.65 -15.66
N ASN A 154 5.13 -1.01 -16.19
CA ASN A 154 6.32 -1.71 -16.65
C ASN A 154 7.43 -1.59 -15.61
N GLN A 155 7.60 -2.61 -14.76
CA GLN A 155 8.71 -2.68 -13.82
C GLN A 155 9.99 -3.29 -14.40
N LEU A 156 10.01 -3.78 -15.66
CA LEU A 156 11.23 -4.36 -16.27
C LEU A 156 12.47 -3.43 -16.21
N PRO A 157 12.36 -2.11 -16.40
CA PRO A 157 13.51 -1.21 -16.32
C PRO A 157 14.24 -1.20 -14.97
N TYR A 158 13.65 -1.77 -13.90
CA TYR A 158 14.30 -1.86 -12.59
C TYR A 158 15.27 -3.04 -12.44
N TRP A 159 15.16 -4.08 -13.28
CA TRP A 159 15.88 -5.33 -13.08
C TRP A 159 17.19 -5.42 -13.89
N GLY A 160 17.63 -4.34 -14.55
CA GLY A 160 18.80 -4.30 -15.42
C GLY A 160 19.77 -3.14 -15.14
N GLU A 161 21.00 -3.24 -15.67
CA GLU A 161 22.10 -2.28 -15.49
C GLU A 161 21.75 -0.85 -16.02
N THR A 162 20.78 -0.77 -16.94
CA THR A 162 20.18 0.48 -17.46
C THR A 162 19.30 1.22 -16.45
N ALA A 163 18.91 0.62 -15.32
CA ALA A 163 18.19 1.30 -14.23
C ALA A 163 18.98 2.48 -13.64
N ARG A 164 20.31 2.48 -13.80
CA ARG A 164 21.24 3.48 -13.23
C ARG A 164 21.42 4.72 -14.12
N THR A 165 21.03 4.68 -15.39
CA THR A 165 21.28 5.77 -16.34
C THR A 165 20.07 6.70 -16.50
N ARG A 166 19.85 7.55 -15.49
CA ARG A 166 19.39 8.96 -15.52
C ARG A 166 18.13 9.41 -16.30
N LEU A 167 17.40 8.58 -17.03
CA LEU A 167 16.00 8.92 -17.34
C LEU A 167 15.18 8.59 -16.10
N ARG A 168 14.94 9.63 -15.30
CA ARG A 168 14.12 9.59 -14.09
C ARG A 168 12.90 8.71 -14.31
N GLN A 169 12.76 7.77 -13.39
CA GLN A 169 11.84 6.65 -13.27
C GLN A 169 10.36 7.09 -13.16
N HIS A 170 9.92 8.04 -13.99
CA HIS A 170 8.55 8.54 -13.98
C HIS A 170 7.60 7.43 -14.42
N GLY A 171 6.74 7.00 -13.48
CA GLY A 171 5.67 6.05 -13.72
C GLY A 171 6.06 4.58 -13.72
N ALA A 172 7.24 4.25 -13.20
CA ALA A 172 7.66 2.87 -13.04
C ALA A 172 7.19 2.24 -11.71
N GLY A 173 6.77 3.07 -10.74
CA GLY A 173 5.97 2.64 -9.59
C GLY A 173 4.47 2.79 -9.84
N SER A 174 3.68 2.19 -8.94
CA SER A 174 2.22 2.22 -8.94
C SER A 174 1.63 3.63 -8.91
N GLY A 175 2.37 4.60 -8.35
CA GLY A 175 1.93 5.97 -8.16
C GLY A 175 0.68 6.08 -7.27
N PRO A 176 0.27 7.30 -6.92
CA PRO A 176 -1.05 7.50 -6.35
C PRO A 176 -2.10 7.31 -7.46
N TRP A 177 -3.07 6.41 -7.23
CA TRP A 177 -4.26 6.20 -8.07
C TRP A 177 -4.02 5.62 -9.49
N GLY A 178 -2.79 5.21 -9.81
CA GLY A 178 -2.46 4.69 -11.15
C GLY A 178 -2.41 5.75 -12.27
N GLU A 179 -2.66 7.03 -11.96
CA GLU A 179 -2.67 8.09 -12.98
C GLU A 179 -1.27 8.32 -13.56
N PHE A 180 -0.23 8.16 -12.74
CA PHE A 180 1.17 8.33 -13.12
C PHE A 180 1.83 7.06 -13.63
N VAL A 181 1.11 5.95 -13.68
CA VAL A 181 1.67 4.70 -14.20
C VAL A 181 1.99 4.88 -15.67
N PHE A 182 3.24 4.59 -16.01
CA PHE A 182 3.74 4.64 -17.36
C PHE A 182 3.57 3.29 -18.03
N ASP A 183 2.58 3.21 -18.90
CA ASP A 183 2.40 2.10 -19.82
C ASP A 183 3.33 2.27 -21.02
N VAL A 184 4.10 1.24 -21.39
CA VAL A 184 5.06 1.35 -22.49
C VAL A 184 4.44 1.73 -23.83
N LYS A 185 3.20 1.31 -24.11
CA LYS A 185 2.53 1.59 -25.39
C LYS A 185 1.62 2.80 -25.32
N THR A 186 0.89 3.00 -24.22
CA THR A 186 -0.06 4.12 -24.09
C THR A 186 0.46 5.28 -23.25
N LYS A 187 1.67 5.19 -22.72
CA LYS A 187 2.28 6.18 -21.83
C LYS A 187 1.36 6.37 -20.61
N PHE A 188 0.85 7.56 -20.39
CA PHE A 188 -0.06 7.86 -19.27
C PHE A 188 -1.55 7.66 -19.62
N ALA A 189 -1.89 7.18 -20.82
CA ALA A 189 -3.28 6.97 -21.20
C ALA A 189 -3.83 5.64 -20.65
N TRP A 190 -5.07 5.70 -20.14
CA TRP A 190 -5.85 4.54 -19.75
C TRP A 190 -6.38 3.78 -20.97
N ARG A 191 -6.55 2.47 -20.82
CA ARG A 191 -7.04 1.54 -21.83
C ARG A 191 -8.42 0.99 -21.47
N THR A 192 -9.13 0.49 -22.49
CA THR A 192 -10.33 -0.33 -22.27
C THR A 192 -9.95 -1.78 -21.92
N ALA A 193 -10.92 -2.55 -21.44
CA ALA A 193 -10.72 -3.99 -21.20
C ALA A 193 -10.37 -4.74 -22.50
N ASP A 194 -10.98 -4.37 -23.62
CA ASP A 194 -10.71 -5.00 -24.92
C ASP A 194 -9.27 -4.74 -25.37
N ASP A 195 -8.77 -3.52 -25.17
CA ASP A 195 -7.38 -3.20 -25.46
C ASP A 195 -6.45 -4.04 -24.58
N VAL A 196 -6.75 -4.21 -23.30
CA VAL A 196 -5.99 -5.09 -22.39
C VAL A 196 -5.96 -6.53 -22.91
N LEU A 197 -7.10 -7.08 -23.35
CA LEU A 197 -7.18 -8.44 -23.89
C LEU A 197 -6.35 -8.64 -25.15
N ARG A 198 -6.21 -7.62 -26.00
CA ARG A 198 -5.40 -7.69 -27.23
C ARG A 198 -3.90 -7.65 -26.96
N LEU A 199 -3.45 -7.24 -25.77
CA LEU A 199 -2.04 -7.06 -25.43
C LEU A 199 -1.35 -8.29 -24.84
N ARG A 200 -2.02 -9.45 -24.87
CA ARG A 200 -1.48 -10.71 -24.33
C ARG A 200 -0.04 -10.94 -24.77
N GLY A 201 0.85 -11.16 -23.80
CA GLY A 201 2.24 -11.58 -24.03
C GLY A 201 3.32 -10.55 -23.74
N ALA A 202 3.00 -9.30 -23.41
CA ALA A 202 4.00 -8.41 -22.82
C ALA A 202 4.25 -8.85 -21.36
N ALA A 203 5.51 -8.95 -20.93
CA ALA A 203 5.87 -9.14 -19.53
C ALA A 203 5.54 -7.83 -18.78
N LEU A 204 4.35 -7.79 -18.19
CA LEU A 204 3.82 -6.66 -17.45
C LEU A 204 3.79 -7.06 -15.98
N SER A 205 4.04 -6.10 -15.09
CA SER A 205 4.24 -6.40 -13.67
C SER A 205 3.04 -6.05 -12.82
N ASP A 206 2.44 -4.87 -12.96
CA ASP A 206 1.24 -4.49 -12.20
C ASP A 206 0.10 -4.12 -13.16
N LEU A 207 -1.12 -4.53 -12.81
CA LEU A 207 -2.34 -4.02 -13.43
C LEU A 207 -2.98 -2.96 -12.53
N HIS A 208 -3.09 -1.76 -13.07
CA HIS A 208 -3.84 -0.66 -12.49
C HIS A 208 -5.22 -0.58 -13.12
N MET A 209 -6.22 -0.34 -12.28
CA MET A 209 -7.61 -0.25 -12.71
C MET A 209 -8.34 0.89 -12.01
N LYS A 210 -9.25 1.50 -12.77
CA LYS A 210 -10.09 2.60 -12.32
C LYS A 210 -11.55 2.33 -12.67
N HIS A 211 -12.41 2.55 -11.69
CA HIS A 211 -13.85 2.37 -11.82
C HIS A 211 -14.43 3.37 -12.84
N GLY A 212 -15.47 2.99 -13.58
CA GLY A 212 -16.10 3.87 -14.57
C GLY A 212 -16.70 5.17 -14.02
N TRP A 213 -17.01 5.27 -12.72
CA TRP A 213 -17.49 6.51 -12.09
C TRP A 213 -16.36 7.32 -11.44
N ALA A 214 -15.15 6.77 -11.34
CA ALA A 214 -14.03 7.47 -10.75
C ALA A 214 -13.54 8.55 -11.72
N THR A 215 -13.64 9.80 -11.31
CA THR A 215 -13.11 10.95 -12.06
C THR A 215 -11.59 10.87 -12.12
N ASN A 216 -10.98 11.26 -13.24
CA ASN A 216 -9.52 11.49 -13.28
C ASN A 216 -9.15 12.43 -12.14
N ARG A 217 -8.37 11.96 -11.17
CA ARG A 217 -7.75 12.86 -10.22
C ARG A 217 -6.53 13.43 -10.92
N SER A 218 -6.48 14.75 -11.12
CA SER A 218 -5.17 15.38 -11.17
C SER A 218 -4.50 15.00 -9.85
N ALA A 219 -3.31 14.40 -9.88
CA ALA A 219 -2.53 14.53 -8.66
C ALA A 219 -2.28 16.02 -8.54
N THR A 220 -2.82 16.59 -7.47
CA THR A 220 -2.48 17.94 -7.10
C THR A 220 -0.97 18.02 -6.97
N ASP A 221 -0.41 19.21 -7.14
CA ASP A 221 1.02 19.42 -6.91
C ASP A 221 1.44 18.92 -5.52
N VAL A 222 0.53 18.89 -4.54
CA VAL A 222 0.75 18.30 -3.21
C VAL A 222 0.96 16.77 -3.26
N VAL A 223 0.11 16.02 -3.96
CA VAL A 223 0.25 14.57 -4.12
C VAL A 223 1.50 14.24 -4.94
N LEU A 224 1.81 15.05 -5.96
CA LEU A 224 3.04 14.91 -6.75
C LEU A 224 4.28 15.27 -5.96
N SER A 225 4.25 16.33 -5.15
CA SER A 225 5.37 16.79 -4.34
C SER A 225 5.68 15.80 -3.22
N ALA A 226 4.64 15.26 -2.55
CA ALA A 226 4.80 14.20 -1.56
C ALA A 226 5.46 12.96 -2.19
N TRP A 227 5.02 12.56 -3.39
CA TRP A 227 5.58 11.42 -4.11
C TRP A 227 7.00 11.67 -4.65
N GLN A 228 7.29 12.90 -5.09
CA GLN A 228 8.63 13.29 -5.54
C GLN A 228 9.63 13.40 -4.38
N TYR A 229 9.18 13.81 -3.18
CA TYR A 229 10.00 13.81 -1.97
C TYR A 229 10.25 12.40 -1.43
N ASP A 230 9.25 11.51 -1.46
CA ASP A 230 9.43 10.10 -1.04
C ASP A 230 10.28 9.27 -2.01
N ALA A 231 10.38 9.66 -3.29
CA ALA A 231 11.34 9.05 -4.22
C ALA A 231 12.82 9.35 -3.86
N ALA A 232 13.08 10.24 -2.89
CA ALA A 232 14.38 10.40 -2.23
C ALA A 232 14.52 9.47 -1.00
N TRP A 233 13.77 8.35 -0.96
CA TRP A 233 13.99 7.25 -0.04
C TRP A 233 15.47 6.84 -0.06
N PRO A 234 16.19 6.85 1.08
CA PRO A 234 17.52 6.33 1.14
C PRO A 234 17.41 4.80 1.08
N LEU A 235 17.31 4.24 -0.13
CA LEU A 235 17.84 2.90 -0.39
C LEU A 235 19.38 3.01 -0.30
N SER A 236 19.90 3.40 0.86
CA SER A 236 21.33 3.28 1.12
C SER A 236 21.58 1.78 1.22
N ALA A 237 22.30 1.25 0.24
CA ALA A 237 22.75 -0.13 0.16
C ALA A 237 23.69 -0.57 1.31
N GLN A 238 23.73 0.14 2.45
CA GLN A 238 24.65 -0.08 3.57
C GLN A 238 24.05 0.41 4.90
N GLY A 239 22.91 -0.14 5.31
CA GLY A 239 22.44 -0.03 6.69
C GLY A 239 22.57 -1.38 7.38
N GLN A 240 23.74 -1.70 7.94
CA GLN A 240 23.77 -2.76 8.96
C GLN A 240 22.90 -2.29 10.14
N PRO A 241 22.07 -3.17 10.74
CA PRO A 241 21.34 -2.81 11.95
C PRO A 241 22.34 -2.37 13.02
N PRO A 242 22.04 -1.34 13.82
CA PRO A 242 22.93 -0.92 14.89
C PRO A 242 23.17 -2.10 15.84
N GLU A 243 24.44 -2.34 16.17
CA GLU A 243 24.83 -3.28 17.21
C GLU A 243 24.13 -2.92 18.53
N PRO A 244 23.68 -3.89 19.34
CA PRO A 244 23.02 -3.59 20.60
C PRO A 244 23.98 -2.83 21.52
N GLN A 245 23.72 -1.54 21.77
CA GLN A 245 24.45 -0.80 22.77
C GLN A 245 24.13 -1.40 24.14
N ALA A 246 25.15 -1.96 24.79
CA ALA A 246 25.08 -2.42 26.15
C ALA A 246 24.60 -1.29 27.07
N LEU A 247 23.54 -1.57 27.82
CA LEU A 247 23.02 -0.74 28.91
C LEU A 247 24.17 -0.26 29.80
N ARG A 248 24.51 1.04 29.69
CA ARG A 248 25.27 1.75 30.72
C ARG A 248 24.30 2.56 31.56
N SER A 249 24.37 2.30 32.86
CA SER A 249 23.70 3.00 33.94
C SER A 249 24.18 4.45 34.08
N SER A 250 23.24 5.35 34.35
CA SER A 250 23.39 6.55 35.22
C SER A 250 22.03 7.26 35.22
N GLN A 251 21.21 7.12 36.26
CA GLN A 251 21.20 7.98 37.45
C GLN A 251 21.58 9.45 37.17
N GLY A 252 20.63 10.36 37.39
CA GLY A 252 20.92 11.77 37.60
C GLY A 252 19.86 12.73 37.04
N GLY A 253 18.64 12.68 37.58
CA GLY A 253 17.64 13.70 37.31
C GLY A 253 18.03 15.05 37.94
N ARG A 254 17.75 16.15 37.23
CA ARG A 254 17.57 17.45 37.86
C ARG A 254 16.43 18.22 37.19
N MET A 255 15.47 18.52 38.04
CA MET A 255 14.21 19.22 37.80
C MET A 255 14.47 20.73 37.80
N LEU A 256 13.91 21.46 36.84
CA LEU A 256 13.76 22.92 36.93
C LEU A 256 12.30 23.28 36.67
N ARG A 257 11.67 23.84 37.71
CA ARG A 257 10.42 24.60 37.66
C ARG A 257 10.65 25.89 36.88
N VAL A 258 9.64 26.32 36.13
CA VAL A 258 9.42 27.74 35.82
C VAL A 258 8.03 28.09 36.31
N GLU A 259 7.97 29.12 37.14
CA GLU A 259 6.77 29.67 37.76
C GLU A 259 6.01 30.59 36.80
N ASP A 260 4.70 30.58 36.97
CA ASP A 260 3.75 31.56 36.47
C ASP A 260 4.05 32.97 36.96
N SER A 261 3.81 33.96 36.09
CA SER A 261 3.40 35.29 36.54
C SER A 261 2.30 35.80 35.62
N GLY A 262 1.14 36.06 36.23
CA GLY A 262 -0.06 36.53 35.56
C GLY A 262 -0.04 38.00 35.17
N GLY A 263 -1.03 38.37 34.36
CA GLY A 263 -1.36 39.76 34.03
C GLY A 263 -2.78 39.84 33.48
N SER A 264 -3.61 40.62 34.15
CA SER A 264 -5.07 40.65 34.09
C SER A 264 -5.68 41.65 33.09
N ARG A 265 -6.90 41.30 32.64
CA ARG A 265 -8.12 42.12 32.39
C ARG A 265 -8.10 43.29 31.38
N GLY A 266 -9.06 43.22 30.46
CA GLY A 266 -9.63 44.35 29.72
C GLY A 266 -10.91 43.91 29.00
N ASP A 267 -12.02 44.58 29.30
CA ASP A 267 -13.41 44.19 29.05
C ASP A 267 -14.02 44.92 27.82
N SER A 268 -15.25 44.52 27.45
CA SER A 268 -16.30 45.24 26.70
C SER A 268 -16.47 45.09 25.16
N SER A 269 -17.54 44.35 24.84
CA SER A 269 -18.74 44.70 24.03
C SER A 269 -18.73 44.81 22.48
N SER A 270 -19.47 43.85 21.90
CA SER A 270 -20.55 43.96 20.88
C SER A 270 -20.25 44.45 19.45
N HIS A 271 -20.49 43.58 18.44
CA HIS A 271 -21.58 43.73 17.46
C HIS A 271 -21.65 42.53 16.48
N GLN A 272 -22.82 42.43 15.86
CA GLN A 272 -23.42 41.36 15.05
C GLN A 272 -22.63 40.96 13.78
N GLY A 273 -22.88 39.75 13.27
CA GLY A 273 -22.53 39.38 11.90
C GLY A 273 -22.69 37.90 11.59
N GLU A 274 -23.73 37.58 10.82
CA GLU A 274 -24.02 36.27 10.21
C GLU A 274 -22.84 35.67 9.43
N GLY A 275 -22.80 34.34 9.35
CA GLY A 275 -21.90 33.66 8.43
C GLY A 275 -21.81 32.17 8.67
N ALA A 276 -22.87 31.43 8.34
CA ALA A 276 -22.82 29.99 8.17
C ALA A 276 -21.77 29.64 7.10
N ARG A 277 -20.57 29.24 7.53
CA ARG A 277 -19.62 28.50 6.69
C ARG A 277 -19.58 27.08 7.21
N GLY A 278 -20.29 26.21 6.50
CA GLY A 278 -20.15 24.78 6.68
C GLY A 278 -18.68 24.41 6.53
N SER A 279 -18.08 23.93 7.61
CA SER A 279 -16.83 23.19 7.55
C SER A 279 -17.10 21.93 6.73
N VAL A 280 -16.62 21.91 5.48
CA VAL A 280 -16.44 20.65 4.76
C VAL A 280 -15.38 19.91 5.54
N LEU A 281 -15.82 18.97 6.37
CA LEU A 281 -14.95 18.01 7.04
C LEU A 281 -14.06 17.39 5.95
N ALA A 282 -12.75 17.49 6.12
CA ALA A 282 -11.82 16.72 5.32
C ALA A 282 -12.17 15.24 5.54
N GLU A 283 -12.85 14.63 4.56
CA GLU A 283 -13.09 13.18 4.57
C GLU A 283 -11.74 12.49 4.76
N GLU A 284 -11.65 11.64 5.79
CA GLU A 284 -10.48 10.81 6.04
C GLU A 284 -10.23 9.95 4.80
N ILE A 285 -9.24 10.32 3.99
CA ILE A 285 -8.80 9.51 2.86
C ILE A 285 -8.06 8.31 3.45
N GLY A 286 -8.80 7.24 3.73
CA GLY A 286 -8.25 5.97 4.17
C GLY A 286 -7.48 5.29 3.05
N TRP A 287 -6.21 4.97 3.31
CA TRP A 287 -5.37 4.17 2.42
C TRP A 287 -5.18 2.78 3.01
N ILE A 288 -5.46 1.75 2.23
CA ILE A 288 -5.08 0.38 2.59
C ILE A 288 -4.11 -0.16 1.54
N PHE A 289 -2.89 -0.40 1.99
CA PHE A 289 -1.93 -1.26 1.32
C PHE A 289 -2.16 -2.69 1.81
N ILE A 290 -2.44 -3.62 0.91
CA ILE A 290 -2.54 -5.05 1.22
C ILE A 290 -1.41 -5.77 0.48
#